data_AF-A0AA86RQ20-F1
#
_entry.id   AF-A0AA86RQ20-F1
#
_cell.length_a   1.000
_cell.length_b   1.000
_cell.length_c   1.000
_cell.angle_alpha   90.00
_cell.angle_beta   90.00
_cell.angle_gamma   90.00
#
_symmetry.space_group_name_H-M   'P 1'
#
loop_
_entity.id
_entity.type
_entity.pdbx_description
1 polymer ?
#
loop_
_entity_poly.entity_id
_entity_poly.type
_entity_poly.pdbx_seq_one_letter_code
_entity_poly.pdbx_strand_id
1 'polypeptide(L)'
;MESLSSKLLLFFSFSLCLLYQLAGSYSTNVQYCDKKGDYNVKVKEVKISPNPIARGKPATFSISATTGEAISGGKVVIDVSYFGWHVHSETHDLCGETSCPVSIGDFVFAHTQVLPGFTPPVSHNSIHSYK
;
A
#
# COMPACT_ATOMS: atom_id res chain seq x y z
N MET A 1 -49.63 13.11 -7.12
CA MET A 1 -48.42 12.73 -7.90
C MET A 1 -47.11 13.07 -7.16
N GLU A 2 -47.17 13.75 -6.01
CA GLU A 2 -46.01 14.15 -5.19
C GLU A 2 -45.33 12.97 -4.44
N SER A 3 -46.12 12.01 -3.94
CA SER A 3 -45.65 10.91 -3.08
C SER A 3 -44.76 9.88 -3.79
N LEU A 4 -44.97 9.67 -5.10
CA LEU A 4 -44.20 8.71 -5.90
C LEU A 4 -42.82 9.27 -6.27
N SER A 5 -42.74 10.57 -6.54
CA SER A 5 -41.48 11.28 -6.83
C SER A 5 -40.56 11.30 -5.61
N SER A 6 -41.09 11.60 -4.42
CA SER A 6 -40.31 11.62 -3.17
C SER A 6 -39.74 10.24 -2.80
N LYS A 7 -40.51 9.17 -2.96
CA LYS A 7 -40.04 7.79 -2.71
C LYS A 7 -38.94 7.38 -3.69
N LEU A 8 -39.07 7.74 -4.96
CA LEU A 8 -38.07 7.42 -5.99
C LEU A 8 -36.75 8.16 -5.74
N LEU A 9 -36.80 9.42 -5.31
CA LEU A 9 -35.63 10.21 -4.92
C LEU A 9 -34.93 9.63 -3.68
N LEU A 10 -35.69 9.17 -2.68
CA LEU A 10 -35.14 8.51 -1.49
C LEU A 10 -34.44 7.19 -1.83
N PHE A 11 -35.02 6.37 -2.71
CA PHE A 11 -34.38 5.13 -3.19
C PHE A 11 -33.11 5.39 -3.99
N PHE A 12 -33.12 6.41 -4.86
CA PHE A 12 -31.95 6.79 -5.64
C PHE A 12 -30.81 7.31 -4.74
N SER A 13 -31.14 8.13 -3.75
CA SER A 13 -30.18 8.63 -2.75
C SER A 13 -29.58 7.49 -1.91
N PHE A 14 -30.40 6.53 -1.46
CA PHE A 14 -29.92 5.39 -0.68
C PHE A 14 -29.02 4.46 -1.51
N SER A 15 -29.38 4.22 -2.77
CA SER A 15 -28.57 3.43 -3.71
C SER A 15 -27.22 4.12 -4.01
N LEU A 16 -27.22 5.44 -4.20
CA LEU A 16 -26.00 6.21 -4.43
C LEU A 16 -25.07 6.22 -3.20
N CYS A 17 -25.63 6.26 -1.98
CA CYS A 17 -24.86 6.11 -0.75
C CYS A 17 -24.20 4.72 -0.62
N LEU A 18 -24.90 3.64 -0.99
CA LEU A 18 -24.30 2.30 -0.98
C LEU A 18 -23.15 2.16 -1.98
N LEU A 19 -23.29 2.74 -3.18
CA LEU A 19 -22.22 2.76 -4.18
C LEU A 19 -20.99 3.55 -3.71
N TYR A 20 -21.18 4.61 -2.93
CA TYR A 20 -20.08 5.42 -2.39
C TYR A 20 -19.23 4.65 -1.35
N GLN A 21 -19.84 3.76 -0.56
CA GLN A 21 -19.10 2.97 0.45
C GLN A 21 -18.26 1.84 -0.17
N LEU A 22 -18.65 1.34 -1.35
CA LEU A 22 -17.87 0.34 -2.11
C LEU A 22 -16.67 0.97 -2.84
N ALA A 23 -16.66 2.29 -3.05
CA ALA A 23 -15.53 3.03 -3.58
C ALA A 23 -14.49 3.40 -2.50
N GLY A 24 -14.50 2.69 -1.36
CA GLY A 24 -13.54 2.82 -0.28
C GLY A 24 -12.11 2.71 -0.81
N SER A 25 -11.49 3.86 -1.04
CA SER A 25 -10.12 3.96 -1.51
C SER A 25 -9.23 3.51 -0.35
N TYR A 26 -8.62 2.33 -0.46
CA TYR A 26 -7.56 1.93 0.46
C TYR A 26 -6.36 2.85 0.21
N SER A 27 -6.32 3.98 0.92
CA SER A 27 -5.15 4.83 0.97
C SER A 27 -4.23 4.26 2.07
N THR A 28 -3.16 3.61 1.64
CA THR A 28 -2.10 3.14 2.53
C THR A 28 -1.39 4.37 3.09
N ASN A 29 -1.60 4.66 4.37
CA ASN A 29 -0.97 5.83 5.00
C ASN A 29 0.50 5.52 5.28
N VAL A 30 1.41 6.31 4.69
CA VAL A 30 2.85 6.23 4.98
C VAL A 30 3.17 7.17 6.12
N GLN A 31 3.69 6.62 7.22
CA GLN A 31 4.21 7.37 8.36
C GLN A 31 5.71 7.21 8.44
N TYR A 32 6.42 8.33 8.50
CA TYR A 32 7.87 8.33 8.72
C TYR A 32 8.13 8.28 10.23
N CYS A 33 8.88 7.27 10.69
CA CYS A 33 9.11 7.04 12.11
C CYS A 33 10.02 8.10 12.71
N ASP A 34 11.09 8.47 12.01
CA ASP A 34 11.86 9.66 12.33
C ASP A 34 11.28 10.86 11.58
N LYS A 35 10.50 11.70 12.27
CA LYS A 35 9.88 12.90 11.68
C LYS A 35 10.87 14.00 11.32
N LYS A 36 12.09 13.96 11.86
CA LYS A 36 13.17 14.91 11.58
C LYS A 36 14.23 14.31 10.67
N GLY A 37 14.07 13.03 10.31
CA GLY A 37 14.98 12.30 9.45
C GLY A 37 14.97 12.89 8.05
N ASP A 38 16.15 13.17 7.53
CA ASP A 38 16.33 13.39 6.09
C ASP A 38 16.46 12.03 5.41
N TYR A 39 15.40 11.63 4.69
CA TYR A 39 15.34 10.36 3.97
C TYR A 39 15.69 10.59 2.50
N ASN A 40 16.70 9.87 2.03
CA ASN A 40 17.17 9.88 0.64
C ASN A 40 16.11 9.32 -0.33
N VAL A 41 15.17 8.51 0.19
CA VAL A 41 14.03 7.96 -0.53
C VAL A 41 12.74 8.37 0.18
N LYS A 42 11.81 8.98 -0.57
CA LYS A 42 10.48 9.36 -0.09
C LYS A 42 9.42 8.49 -0.76
N VAL A 43 8.68 7.73 0.02
CA VAL A 43 7.57 6.90 -0.45
C VAL A 43 6.37 7.80 -0.74
N LYS A 44 5.81 7.66 -1.95
CA LYS A 44 4.61 8.36 -2.42
C LYS A 44 3.36 7.53 -2.20
N GLU A 45 3.42 6.25 -2.54
CA GLU A 45 2.26 5.36 -2.55
C GLU A 45 2.69 3.91 -2.43
N VAL A 46 1.85 3.09 -1.80
CA VAL A 46 1.97 1.64 -1.86
C VAL A 46 0.68 1.02 -2.36
N LYS A 47 0.78 0.32 -3.48
CA LYS A 47 -0.30 -0.45 -4.09
C LYS A 47 -0.11 -1.93 -3.82
N ILE A 48 -1.22 -2.61 -3.57
CA ILE A 48 -1.25 -4.05 -3.35
C ILE A 48 -2.23 -4.67 -4.34
N SER A 49 -1.80 -5.71 -5.04
CA SER A 49 -2.61 -6.42 -6.04
C SER A 49 -2.47 -7.94 -5.88
N PRO A 50 -3.57 -8.73 -5.91
CA PRO A 50 -4.95 -8.27 -5.95
C PRO A 50 -5.39 -7.67 -4.60
N ASN A 51 -6.41 -6.83 -4.64
CA ASN A 51 -7.06 -6.27 -3.45
C ASN A 51 -8.55 -6.70 -3.44
N PRO A 52 -9.03 -7.44 -2.41
CA PRO A 52 -8.30 -7.95 -1.25
C PRO A 52 -7.31 -9.06 -1.60
N ILE A 53 -6.25 -9.21 -0.79
CA ILE A 53 -5.25 -10.26 -0.97
C ILE A 53 -5.90 -11.63 -0.73
N ALA A 54 -5.73 -12.55 -1.68
CA ALA A 54 -6.16 -13.93 -1.53
C ALA A 54 -5.06 -14.77 -0.84
N ARG A 55 -5.43 -15.47 0.23
CA ARG A 55 -4.49 -16.33 0.98
C ARG A 55 -4.02 -17.52 0.13
N GLY A 56 -2.75 -17.89 0.28
CA GLY A 56 -2.12 -18.96 -0.51
C GLY A 56 -1.99 -18.65 -2.00
N LYS A 57 -2.21 -17.39 -2.40
CA LYS A 57 -2.01 -16.91 -3.78
C LYS A 57 -0.95 -15.81 -3.80
N PRO A 58 -0.28 -15.60 -4.96
CA PRO A 58 0.65 -14.49 -5.10
C PRO A 58 -0.03 -13.15 -4.90
N ALA A 59 0.64 -12.25 -4.18
CA ALA A 59 0.28 -10.85 -4.02
C ALA A 59 1.51 -10.00 -4.34
N THR A 60 1.30 -8.93 -5.10
CA THR A 60 2.33 -7.98 -5.49
C THR A 60 2.17 -6.70 -4.70
N PHE A 61 3.25 -6.27 -4.05
CA PHE A 61 3.39 -5.02 -3.35
C PHE A 61 4.22 -4.08 -4.23
N SER A 62 3.65 -2.94 -4.63
CA SER A 62 4.33 -1.94 -5.47
C SER A 62 4.44 -0.63 -4.71
N ILE A 63 5.68 -0.21 -4.45
CA ILE A 63 6.04 0.97 -3.68
C ILE A 63 6.55 2.02 -4.67
N SER A 64 5.74 3.05 -4.90
CA SER A 64 6.14 4.23 -5.67
C SER A 64 6.92 5.16 -4.75
N ALA A 65 8.14 5.50 -5.13
CA ALA A 65 9.01 6.36 -4.35
C ALA A 65 9.74 7.37 -5.23
N THR A 66 10.37 8.36 -4.60
CA THR A 66 11.18 9.37 -5.27
C THR A 66 12.47 9.59 -4.51
N THR A 67 13.56 9.85 -5.24
CA THR A 67 14.88 10.13 -4.66
C THR A 67 15.50 11.38 -5.28
N GLY A 68 16.25 12.13 -4.46
CA GLY A 68 16.98 13.31 -4.87
C GLY A 68 18.41 13.03 -5.35
N GLU A 69 18.86 11.77 -5.26
CA GLU A 69 20.22 11.36 -5.61
C GLU A 69 20.20 10.01 -6.35
N ALA A 70 21.27 9.73 -7.10
CA ALA A 70 21.39 8.44 -7.78
C ALA A 70 21.75 7.35 -6.78
N ILE A 71 20.97 6.27 -6.75
CA ILE A 71 21.21 5.13 -5.86
C ILE A 71 21.85 4.00 -6.67
N SER A 72 23.13 3.72 -6.41
CA SER A 72 23.88 2.67 -7.11
C SER A 72 23.51 1.26 -6.66
N GLY A 73 22.98 1.13 -5.45
CA GLY A 73 22.46 -0.11 -4.89
C GLY A 73 22.16 0.01 -3.40
N GLY A 74 21.67 -1.06 -2.81
CA GLY A 74 21.28 -1.09 -1.42
C GLY A 74 20.37 -2.26 -1.08
N LYS A 75 19.97 -2.34 0.18
CA LYS A 75 19.03 -3.35 0.69
C LYS A 75 17.73 -2.69 1.10
N VAL A 76 16.63 -3.33 0.79
CA VAL A 76 15.28 -2.98 1.23
C VAL A 76 14.89 -4.00 2.29
N VAL A 77 14.67 -3.53 3.51
CA VAL A 77 14.18 -4.36 4.61
C VAL A 77 12.68 -4.14 4.75
N ILE A 78 11.91 -5.21 4.60
CA ILE A 78 10.46 -5.21 4.79
C ILE A 78 10.18 -5.85 6.14
N ASP A 79 9.77 -5.03 7.10
CA ASP A 79 9.38 -5.49 8.43
C ASP A 79 7.86 -5.48 8.58
N VAL A 80 7.30 -6.64 8.92
CA VAL A 80 5.86 -6.83 9.04
C VAL A 80 5.49 -6.99 10.51
N SER A 81 4.56 -6.14 10.94
CA SER A 81 3.99 -6.20 12.28
C SER A 81 2.47 -6.38 12.21
N TYR A 82 1.92 -7.24 13.07
CA TYR A 82 0.48 -7.45 13.22
C TYR A 82 0.09 -7.15 14.67
N PHE A 83 -0.81 -6.19 14.88
CA PHE A 83 -1.18 -5.70 16.22
C PHE A 83 0.02 -5.34 17.12
N GLY A 84 1.07 -4.76 16.53
CA GLY A 84 2.28 -4.34 17.24
C GLY A 84 3.29 -5.45 17.54
N TRP A 85 2.97 -6.70 17.20
CA TRP A 85 3.92 -7.81 17.29
C TRP A 85 4.63 -7.98 15.96
N HIS A 86 5.96 -8.05 15.98
CA HIS A 86 6.74 -8.42 14.81
C HIS A 86 6.39 -9.85 14.41
N VAL A 87 5.95 -10.04 13.17
CA VAL A 87 5.53 -11.36 12.65
C VAL A 87 6.47 -11.90 11.59
N HIS A 88 7.16 -11.02 10.85
CA HIS A 88 8.02 -11.43 9.75
C HIS A 88 8.96 -10.29 9.33
N SER A 89 10.16 -10.65 8.88
CA SER A 89 11.11 -9.71 8.28
C SER A 89 11.71 -10.34 7.03
N GLU A 90 11.85 -9.55 5.97
CA GLU A 90 12.55 -9.94 4.76
C GLU A 90 13.51 -8.86 4.31
N THR A 91 14.58 -9.25 3.63
CA THR A 91 15.53 -8.31 3.06
C THR A 91 15.75 -8.65 1.60
N HIS A 92 15.50 -7.68 0.73
CA HIS A 92 15.66 -7.78 -0.71
C HIS A 92 16.73 -6.79 -1.19
N ASP A 93 17.48 -7.14 -2.23
CA ASP A 93 18.39 -6.16 -2.84
C ASP A 93 17.58 -5.21 -3.73
N LEU A 94 17.80 -3.90 -3.56
CA LEU A 94 17.08 -2.86 -4.29
C LEU A 94 17.21 -3.06 -5.81
N CYS A 95 18.42 -3.38 -6.27
CA CYS A 95 18.72 -3.62 -7.68
C CYS A 95 18.24 -4.98 -8.21
N GLY A 96 17.78 -5.87 -7.32
CA GLY A 96 17.14 -7.11 -7.73
C GLY A 96 15.71 -6.85 -8.24
N GLU A 97 15.03 -5.86 -7.66
CA GLU A 97 13.63 -5.53 -7.94
C GLU A 97 13.47 -4.20 -8.71
N THR A 98 14.56 -3.47 -8.93
CA THR A 98 14.58 -2.19 -9.67
C THR A 98 15.77 -2.14 -10.63
N SER A 99 15.70 -1.26 -11.64
CA SER A 99 16.85 -1.04 -12.53
C SER A 99 17.86 -0.11 -11.88
N CYS A 100 19.09 -0.60 -11.70
CA CYS A 100 20.18 0.18 -11.13
C CYS A 100 21.18 0.72 -12.18
N PRO A 101 21.77 1.90 -11.95
CA PRO A 101 21.51 2.79 -10.81
C PRO A 101 20.10 3.42 -10.89
N VAL A 102 19.42 3.51 -9.75
CA VAL A 102 18.15 4.23 -9.67
C VAL A 102 18.45 5.69 -9.90
N SER A 103 17.87 6.26 -10.95
CA SER A 103 18.08 7.65 -11.32
C SER A 103 17.32 8.59 -10.39
N ILE A 104 17.78 9.85 -10.32
CA ILE A 104 17.08 10.92 -9.62
C ILE A 104 15.65 11.02 -10.15
N GLY A 105 14.68 11.15 -9.24
CA GLY A 105 13.26 11.22 -9.56
C GLY A 105 12.49 9.99 -9.11
N ASP A 106 11.43 9.67 -9.85
CA ASP A 106 10.45 8.66 -9.46
C ASP A 106 10.86 7.26 -9.91
N PHE A 107 10.65 6.30 -9.03
CA PHE A 107 10.89 4.89 -9.31
C PHE A 107 9.86 4.02 -8.57
N VAL A 108 9.75 2.76 -8.99
CA VAL A 108 8.86 1.78 -8.38
C VAL A 108 9.69 0.58 -7.97
N PHE A 109 9.58 0.20 -6.70
CA PHE A 109 10.01 -1.09 -6.19
C PHE A 109 8.79 -2.02 -6.14
N ALA A 110 8.86 -3.18 -6.77
CA ALA A 110 7.75 -4.14 -6.77
C ALA A 110 8.24 -5.51 -6.33
N HIS A 111 7.53 -6.13 -5.40
CA HIS A 111 7.86 -7.46 -4.89
C HIS A 111 6.61 -8.34 -4.88
N THR A 112 6.73 -9.60 -5.34
CA THR A 112 5.62 -10.56 -5.38
C THR A 112 5.90 -11.75 -4.48
N GLN A 113 5.00 -12.00 -3.54
CA GLN A 113 5.11 -13.09 -2.57
C GLN A 113 3.78 -13.81 -2.36
N VAL A 114 3.84 -15.08 -1.96
CA VAL A 114 2.65 -15.84 -1.57
C VAL A 114 2.45 -15.73 -0.07
N LEU A 115 1.34 -15.11 0.35
CA LEU A 115 1.01 -15.04 1.77
C LEU A 115 0.45 -16.38 2.26
N PRO A 116 0.84 -16.86 3.46
CA PRO A 116 0.33 -18.11 4.01
C PRO A 116 -1.20 -18.18 4.12
N GLY A 117 -1.73 -19.40 4.10
CA GLY A 117 -3.16 -19.68 4.25
C GLY A 117 -3.78 -19.17 5.56
N PHE A 118 -2.95 -18.96 6.58
CA PHE A 118 -3.33 -18.54 7.92
C PHE A 118 -3.10 -17.04 8.18
N THR A 119 -2.75 -16.25 7.15
CA THR A 119 -2.61 -14.80 7.30
C THR A 119 -3.96 -14.20 7.74
N PRO A 120 -4.00 -13.46 8.86
CA PRO A 120 -5.23 -12.87 9.34
C PRO A 120 -5.76 -11.77 8.39
N PRO A 121 -7.07 -11.51 8.38
CA PRO A 121 -7.63 -10.40 7.61
C PRO A 121 -7.13 -9.06 8.18
N VAL A 122 -6.85 -8.10 7.29
CA VAL A 122 -6.39 -6.75 7.65
C VAL A 122 -7.46 -5.74 7.23
N SER A 123 -7.82 -4.83 8.13
CA SER A 123 -8.82 -3.77 7.89
C SER A 123 -8.18 -2.41 7.55
N HIS A 124 -6.96 -2.16 8.03
CA HIS A 124 -6.22 -0.92 7.76
C HIS A 124 -4.73 -1.21 7.61
N ASN A 125 -4.14 -0.76 6.50
CA ASN A 125 -2.72 -0.92 6.23
C ASN A 125 -2.02 0.42 6.53
N SER A 126 -1.23 0.45 7.60
CA SER A 126 -0.31 1.55 7.91
C SER A 126 1.10 1.13 7.54
N ILE A 127 1.79 1.97 6.77
CA ILE A 127 3.18 1.71 6.36
C ILE A 127 4.08 2.65 7.14
N HIS A 128 5.11 2.08 7.75
CA HIS A 128 6.09 2.83 8.51
C HIS A 128 7.43 2.85 7.75
N SER A 129 7.94 4.05 7.49
CA SER A 129 9.24 4.24 6.86
C SER A 129 10.28 4.58 7.93
N TYR A 130 11.35 3.77 7.95
CA TYR A 130 12.52 3.94 8.81
C TYR A 130 13.70 4.41 7.95
N LYS A 131 14.65 5.09 8.60
CA LYS A 131 15.86 5.62 7.95
C LYS A 131 16.94 4.54 7.87
#